data_AF-A0AAV2YQV0-F1
#
_entry.id   AF-A0AAV2YQV0-F1
#
_cell.length_a   1.000
_cell.length_b   1.000
_cell.length_c   1.000
_cell.angle_alpha   90.00
_cell.angle_beta   90.00
_cell.angle_gamma   90.00
#
_symmetry.space_group_name_H-M   'P 1'
#
loop_
_entity.id
_entity.type
_entity.pdbx_description
1 polymer ?
#
loop_
_entity_poly.entity_id
_entity_poly.type
_entity_poly.pdbx_seq_one_letter_code
_entity_poly.pdbx_strand_id
1 'polypeptide(L)'
;MRHRQFCDAFHHLTRSNTEAEYEARRDRLHELCPQEARYIDEIWLDIWKRRLVRCWTSQILTFGVQSTSRVEDYHAGLKKWLCSSQGDMVTVFDRMMCWWDVSIAEHLTAVTEDTIKCPRRLQTPLYSNVVRVIHKFALLQCESERKKPVVQE
;
A
#
# COMPACT_ATOMS: atom_id res chain seq x y z
N MET A 1 -24.85 10.84 -1.05
CA MET A 1 -24.18 10.88 0.28
C MET A 1 -24.09 9.52 0.96
N ARG A 2 -25.14 8.68 0.99
CA ARG A 2 -25.12 7.36 1.66
C ARG A 2 -24.05 6.39 1.16
N HIS A 3 -23.87 6.23 -0.16
CA HIS A 3 -22.89 5.28 -0.70
C HIS A 3 -21.44 5.63 -0.36
N ARG A 4 -21.07 6.93 -0.34
CA ARG A 4 -19.73 7.36 0.09
C ARG A 4 -19.46 6.99 1.55
N GLN A 5 -20.43 7.21 2.44
CA GLN A 5 -20.32 6.83 3.84
C GLN A 5 -20.19 5.31 4.02
N PHE A 6 -20.87 4.54 3.19
CA PHE A 6 -20.72 3.08 3.15
C PHE A 6 -19.31 2.66 2.70
N CYS A 7 -18.79 3.23 1.61
CA CYS A 7 -17.42 2.97 1.15
C CYS A 7 -16.36 3.34 2.20
N ASP A 8 -16.54 4.49 2.86
CA ASP A 8 -15.64 4.93 3.93
C ASP A 8 -15.70 3.96 5.13
N ALA A 9 -16.90 3.52 5.53
CA ALA A 9 -17.09 2.53 6.59
C ALA A 9 -16.46 1.17 6.23
N PHE A 10 -16.58 0.73 4.98
CA PHE A 10 -15.96 -0.50 4.49
C PHE A 10 -14.43 -0.40 4.51
N HIS A 11 -13.88 0.75 4.11
CA HIS A 11 -12.45 1.02 4.18
C HIS A 11 -11.92 1.03 5.62
N HIS A 12 -12.71 1.52 6.57
CA HIS A 12 -12.37 1.42 7.98
C HIS A 12 -12.44 -0.03 8.48
N LEU A 13 -13.42 -0.82 8.04
CA LEU A 13 -13.54 -2.24 8.39
C LEU A 13 -12.29 -3.03 7.96
N THR A 14 -11.82 -2.85 6.72
CA THR A 14 -10.62 -3.57 6.23
C THR A 14 -9.35 -3.20 6.99
N ARG A 15 -9.32 -2.03 7.64
CA ARG A 15 -8.18 -1.53 8.43
C ARG A 15 -8.22 -1.90 9.92
N SER A 16 -9.21 -2.66 10.36
CA SER A 16 -9.36 -3.07 11.76
C SER A 16 -8.16 -3.88 12.24
N ASN A 17 -7.64 -3.53 13.42
CA ASN A 17 -6.44 -4.17 13.98
C ASN A 17 -6.78 -5.37 14.86
N THR A 18 -8.01 -5.44 15.38
CA THR A 18 -8.50 -6.57 16.19
C THR A 18 -9.76 -7.17 15.60
N GLU A 19 -10.06 -8.42 15.95
CA GLU A 19 -11.29 -9.10 15.52
C GLU A 19 -12.54 -8.41 16.10
N ALA A 20 -12.50 -7.97 17.36
CA ALA A 20 -13.60 -7.22 17.99
C ALA A 20 -13.90 -5.88 17.29
N GLU A 21 -12.86 -5.14 16.87
CA GLU A 21 -13.02 -3.91 16.10
C GLU A 21 -13.61 -4.18 14.71
N TYR A 22 -13.23 -5.30 14.09
CA TYR A 22 -13.79 -5.74 12.81
C TYR A 22 -15.27 -6.07 12.93
N GLU A 23 -15.67 -6.85 13.94
CA GLU A 23 -17.06 -7.24 14.16
C GLU A 23 -17.96 -6.01 14.37
N ALA A 24 -17.56 -5.11 15.26
CA ALA A 24 -18.29 -3.86 15.50
C ALA A 24 -18.45 -3.00 14.24
N ARG A 25 -17.42 -2.96 13.37
CA ARG A 25 -17.49 -2.24 12.09
C ARG A 25 -18.33 -2.96 11.04
N ARG A 26 -18.39 -4.29 11.08
CA ARG A 26 -19.25 -5.09 10.21
C ARG A 26 -20.71 -4.84 10.53
N ASP A 27 -21.06 -4.81 11.81
CA ASP A 27 -22.42 -4.46 12.26
C ASP A 27 -22.79 -3.05 11.78
N ARG A 28 -21.86 -2.09 11.89
CA ARG A 28 -22.07 -0.73 11.39
C ARG A 28 -22.32 -0.66 9.88
N LEU A 29 -21.71 -1.53 9.07
CA LEU A 29 -22.01 -1.60 7.63
C LEU A 29 -23.45 -2.06 7.37
N HIS A 30 -23.91 -3.06 8.12
CA HIS A 30 -25.29 -3.55 8.04
C HIS A 30 -26.31 -2.49 8.46
N GLU A 31 -25.99 -1.67 9.47
CA GLU A 31 -26.83 -0.51 9.84
C GLU A 31 -26.91 0.55 8.73
N LEU A 32 -25.83 0.77 7.98
CA LEU A 32 -25.79 1.78 6.91
C LEU A 32 -26.56 1.32 5.66
N CYS A 33 -26.33 0.09 5.22
CA CYS A 33 -27.00 -0.49 4.06
C CYS A 33 -26.98 -2.02 4.12
N PRO A 34 -28.07 -2.67 4.57
CA PRO A 34 -28.12 -4.13 4.69
C PRO A 34 -27.90 -4.86 3.35
N GLN A 35 -28.35 -4.28 2.24
CA GLN A 35 -28.23 -4.89 0.92
C GLN A 35 -26.77 -4.91 0.44
N GLU A 36 -26.07 -3.77 0.50
CA GLU A 36 -24.66 -3.69 0.12
C GLU A 36 -23.78 -4.49 1.10
N ALA A 37 -24.08 -4.43 2.41
CA ALA A 37 -23.34 -5.18 3.43
C ALA A 37 -23.45 -6.69 3.22
N ARG A 38 -24.66 -7.20 2.93
CA ARG A 38 -24.89 -8.62 2.62
C ARG A 38 -24.12 -9.06 1.38
N TYR A 39 -24.11 -8.26 0.33
CA TYR A 39 -23.31 -8.56 -0.87
C TYR A 39 -21.82 -8.63 -0.55
N ILE A 40 -21.29 -7.67 0.22
CA ILE A 40 -19.89 -7.66 0.65
C ILE A 40 -19.55 -8.88 1.49
N ASP A 41 -20.45 -9.29 2.38
CA ASP A 41 -20.26 -10.48 3.21
C ASP A 41 -20.16 -11.74 2.35
N GLU A 42 -21.16 -11.98 1.51
CA GLU A 42 -21.26 -13.19 0.68
C GLU A 42 -20.10 -13.32 -0.32
N ILE A 43 -19.70 -12.22 -0.95
CA ILE A 43 -18.69 -12.24 -2.03
C ILE A 43 -17.27 -12.05 -1.50
N TRP A 44 -17.08 -11.20 -0.49
CA TRP A 44 -15.75 -10.77 -0.08
C TRP A 44 -15.39 -11.23 1.33
N LEU A 45 -16.16 -10.88 2.35
CA LEU A 45 -15.70 -11.05 3.73
C LEU A 45 -15.77 -12.50 4.21
N ASP A 46 -16.82 -13.23 3.91
CA ASP A 46 -16.96 -14.61 4.40
C ASP A 46 -15.92 -15.54 3.76
N ILE A 47 -15.54 -15.28 2.51
CA ILE A 47 -14.56 -16.07 1.75
C ILE A 47 -13.13 -15.54 1.99
N TRP A 48 -12.93 -14.22 1.94
CA TRP A 48 -11.60 -13.61 1.77
C TRP A 48 -11.17 -12.72 2.93
N LYS A 49 -11.90 -12.60 4.05
CA LYS A 49 -11.50 -11.70 5.17
C LYS A 49 -10.05 -11.87 5.62
N ARG A 50 -9.54 -13.11 5.63
CA ARG A 50 -8.14 -13.41 6.01
C ARG A 50 -7.09 -12.83 5.07
N ARG A 51 -7.48 -12.45 3.85
CA ARG A 51 -6.61 -11.81 2.83
C ARG A 51 -6.87 -10.32 2.66
N LEU A 52 -7.96 -9.80 3.20
CA LEU A 52 -8.41 -8.41 2.99
C LEU A 52 -8.26 -7.54 4.24
N VAL A 53 -8.52 -8.10 5.42
CA VAL A 53 -8.62 -7.30 6.65
C VAL A 53 -7.31 -7.37 7.44
N ARG A 54 -6.88 -6.21 7.91
CA ARG A 54 -5.59 -6.00 8.57
C ARG A 54 -5.36 -6.89 9.80
N CYS A 55 -6.37 -7.16 10.61
CA CYS A 55 -6.22 -8.02 11.79
C CYS A 55 -5.76 -9.44 11.44
N TRP A 56 -6.10 -9.95 10.24
CA TRP A 56 -5.64 -11.26 9.76
C TRP A 56 -4.46 -11.17 8.79
N THR A 57 -4.31 -10.09 8.03
CA THR A 57 -3.22 -9.96 7.04
C THR A 57 -1.92 -9.41 7.63
N SER A 58 -1.99 -8.63 8.70
CA SER A 58 -0.84 -7.99 9.34
C SER A 58 -0.15 -8.88 10.38
N GLN A 59 -0.28 -10.20 10.26
CA GLN A 59 0.38 -11.19 11.14
C GLN A 59 1.88 -11.34 10.83
N ILE A 60 2.32 -10.88 9.66
CA ILE A 60 3.72 -10.89 9.22
C ILE A 60 4.21 -9.44 9.18
N LEU A 61 5.45 -9.21 9.58
CA LEU A 61 6.09 -7.89 9.58
C LEU A 61 6.32 -7.41 8.13
N THR A 62 5.32 -6.77 7.54
CA THR A 62 5.40 -6.22 6.16
C THR A 62 6.09 -4.86 6.08
N PHE A 63 6.67 -4.38 7.19
CA PHE A 63 7.29 -3.04 7.30
C PHE A 63 6.38 -1.92 6.75
N GLY A 64 5.06 -2.03 6.95
CA GLY A 64 4.11 -1.00 6.53
C GLY A 64 3.87 -0.93 5.01
N VAL A 65 4.38 -1.87 4.22
CA VAL A 65 4.06 -1.96 2.79
C VAL A 65 2.61 -2.42 2.66
N GLN A 66 1.71 -1.47 2.39
CA GLN A 66 0.29 -1.70 2.13
C GLN A 66 -0.13 -1.40 0.68
N SER A 67 0.83 -1.16 -0.21
CA SER A 67 0.55 -0.82 -1.61
C SER A 67 -0.23 -1.95 -2.28
N THR A 68 -1.36 -1.60 -2.88
CA THR A 68 -2.21 -2.47 -3.70
C THR A 68 -1.54 -2.70 -5.06
N SER A 69 -0.41 -3.42 -5.05
CA SER A 69 0.45 -3.71 -6.20
C SER A 69 1.08 -2.47 -6.85
N ARG A 70 2.36 -2.59 -7.22
CA ARG A 70 3.07 -1.59 -8.02
C ARG A 70 2.34 -1.27 -9.34
N VAL A 71 1.60 -2.24 -9.88
CA VAL A 71 0.93 -2.15 -11.18
C VAL A 71 -0.18 -1.10 -11.18
N GLU A 72 -0.97 -1.01 -10.11
CA GLU A 72 -2.05 -0.02 -10.02
C GLU A 72 -1.54 1.42 -9.97
N ASP A 73 -0.41 1.65 -9.28
CA ASP A 73 0.23 2.97 -9.26
C ASP A 73 0.72 3.38 -10.67
N TYR A 74 1.31 2.44 -11.42
CA TYR A 74 1.67 2.66 -12.82
C TYR A 74 0.43 2.90 -13.70
N HIS A 75 -0.65 2.14 -13.51
CA HIS A 75 -1.91 2.37 -14.23
C HIS A 75 -2.49 3.77 -13.95
N ALA A 76 -2.46 4.22 -12.69
CA ALA A 76 -2.91 5.56 -12.32
C ALA A 76 -2.03 6.64 -12.96
N GLY A 77 -0.70 6.45 -12.95
CA GLY A 77 0.25 7.33 -13.61
C GLY A 77 -0.01 7.44 -15.12
N LEU A 78 -0.19 6.30 -15.80
CA LEU A 78 -0.48 6.27 -17.24
C LEU A 78 -1.82 6.93 -17.57
N LYS A 79 -2.89 6.62 -16.82
CA LYS A 79 -4.20 7.26 -17.02
C LYS A 79 -4.10 8.78 -16.88
N LYS A 80 -3.34 9.25 -15.88
CA LYS A 80 -3.08 10.67 -15.68
C LYS A 80 -2.30 11.26 -16.85
N TRP A 81 -1.30 10.57 -17.38
CA TRP A 81 -0.54 11.00 -18.56
C TRP A 81 -1.41 11.13 -19.81
N LEU A 82 -2.26 10.13 -20.07
CA LEU A 82 -3.13 10.13 -21.25
C LEU A 82 -4.18 11.26 -21.23
N CYS A 83 -4.56 11.75 -20.04
CA CYS A 83 -5.50 12.85 -19.78
C CYS A 83 -6.93 12.68 -20.34
N SER A 84 -7.16 11.70 -21.20
CA SER A 84 -8.40 11.46 -21.94
C SER A 84 -8.62 9.95 -22.10
N SER A 85 -9.88 9.54 -22.08
CA SER A 85 -10.31 8.19 -22.44
C SER A 85 -10.71 8.06 -23.92
N GLN A 86 -10.50 9.11 -24.71
CA GLN A 86 -10.83 9.18 -26.13
C GLN A 86 -9.56 9.43 -26.96
N GLY A 87 -9.43 8.72 -28.08
CA GLY A 87 -8.33 8.84 -29.03
C GLY A 87 -8.33 7.67 -30.01
N ASP A 88 -7.73 7.84 -31.19
CA ASP A 88 -7.46 6.73 -32.08
C ASP A 88 -6.32 5.85 -31.52
N MET A 89 -6.28 4.59 -31.97
CA MET A 89 -5.35 3.59 -31.42
C MET A 89 -3.88 3.98 -31.62
N VAL A 90 -3.53 4.64 -32.74
CA VAL A 90 -2.14 5.01 -33.04
C VAL A 90 -1.70 6.13 -32.11
N THR A 91 -2.50 7.19 -31.99
CA THR A 91 -2.20 8.30 -31.08
C THR A 91 -2.09 7.85 -29.63
N VAL A 92 -2.97 6.95 -29.18
CA VAL A 92 -2.92 6.41 -27.81
C VAL A 92 -1.65 5.58 -27.61
N PHE A 93 -1.29 4.73 -28.56
CA PHE A 93 -0.08 3.92 -28.50
C PHE A 93 1.18 4.78 -28.43
N ASP A 94 1.32 5.79 -29.29
CA ASP A 94 2.48 6.68 -29.30
C ASP A 94 2.63 7.44 -27.98
N ARG A 95 1.51 7.89 -27.40
CA ARG A 95 1.51 8.53 -26.08
C ARG A 95 1.89 7.57 -24.95
N MET A 96 1.44 6.33 -25.01
CA MET A 96 1.82 5.28 -24.05
C MET A 96 3.32 4.98 -24.14
N MET A 97 3.88 4.89 -25.34
CA MET A 97 5.32 4.67 -25.56
C MET A 97 6.14 5.84 -25.01
N CYS A 98 5.73 7.09 -25.28
CA CYS A 98 6.40 8.26 -24.74
C CYS A 98 6.38 8.29 -23.20
N TRP A 99 5.22 7.97 -22.59
CA TRP A 99 5.12 7.84 -21.13
C TRP A 99 6.04 6.76 -20.58
N TRP A 100 6.10 5.62 -21.25
CA TRP A 100 6.93 4.49 -20.83
C TRP A 100 8.41 4.86 -20.79
N ASP A 101 8.90 5.51 -21.84
CA ASP A 101 10.29 5.96 -21.92
C ASP A 101 10.64 6.95 -20.80
N VAL A 102 9.76 7.94 -20.56
CA VAL A 102 9.92 8.90 -19.46
C VAL A 102 9.89 8.19 -18.10
N SER A 103 8.92 7.30 -17.89
CA SER A 103 8.73 6.59 -16.62
C SER A 103 9.90 5.66 -16.30
N ILE A 104 10.46 4.98 -17.30
CA ILE A 104 11.68 4.17 -17.13
C ILE A 104 12.85 5.07 -16.79
N ALA A 105 13.06 6.17 -17.52
CA ALA A 105 14.16 7.08 -17.27
C ALA A 105 14.10 7.63 -15.84
N GLU A 106 12.94 8.11 -15.40
CA GLU A 106 12.71 8.57 -14.03
C GLU A 106 12.97 7.48 -12.99
N HIS A 107 12.52 6.24 -13.25
CA HIS A 107 12.78 5.11 -12.35
C HIS A 107 14.27 4.80 -12.22
N LEU A 108 15.01 4.78 -13.33
CA LEU A 108 16.46 4.55 -13.33
C LEU A 108 17.20 5.68 -12.60
N THR A 109 16.79 6.94 -12.79
CA THR A 109 17.32 8.07 -12.02
C THR A 109 17.04 7.90 -10.52
N ALA A 110 15.81 7.53 -10.14
CA ALA A 110 15.46 7.31 -8.73
C ALA A 110 16.31 6.19 -8.10
N VAL A 111 16.51 5.07 -8.82
CA VAL A 111 17.34 3.96 -8.36
C VAL A 111 18.80 4.41 -8.17
N THR A 112 19.37 5.13 -9.13
CA THR A 112 20.76 5.61 -9.04
C THR A 112 20.91 6.60 -7.87
N GLU A 113 20.00 7.55 -7.72
CA GLU A 113 19.98 8.46 -6.57
C GLU A 113 19.87 7.71 -5.25
N ASP A 114 19.07 6.65 -5.18
CA ASP A 114 18.91 5.86 -3.97
C ASP A 114 20.19 5.11 -3.58
N THR A 115 20.99 4.67 -4.56
CA THR A 115 22.31 4.06 -4.29
C THR A 115 23.33 5.06 -3.73
N ILE A 116 23.18 6.34 -4.04
CA ILE A 116 24.04 7.43 -3.57
C ILE A 116 23.56 7.92 -2.19
N LYS A 117 22.26 8.10 -2.04
CA LYS A 117 21.61 8.69 -0.85
C LYS A 117 21.47 7.65 0.27
N CYS A 118 22.57 7.27 0.94
CA CYS A 118 22.49 6.50 2.18
C CYS A 118 22.26 7.42 3.39
N PRO A 119 21.19 7.24 4.18
CA PRO A 119 20.98 8.02 5.40
C PRO A 119 22.18 7.90 6.34
N ARG A 120 22.71 9.02 6.87
CA ARG A 120 23.87 9.02 7.79
C ARG A 120 23.68 8.10 8.99
N ARG A 121 22.44 7.97 9.48
CA ARG A 121 22.08 7.09 10.60
C ARG A 121 22.36 5.61 10.33
N LEU A 122 22.37 5.21 9.05
CA LEU A 122 22.63 3.84 8.62
C LEU A 122 24.10 3.64 8.18
N GLN A 123 24.92 4.69 8.16
CA GLN A 123 26.34 4.63 7.82
C GLN A 123 27.20 4.24 9.03
N THR A 124 26.73 3.26 9.81
CA THR A 124 27.46 2.72 10.97
C THR A 124 28.08 1.38 10.60
N PRO A 125 29.15 0.94 11.29
CA PRO A 125 29.74 -0.39 11.07
C PRO A 125 28.74 -1.55 11.21
N LEU A 126 27.66 -1.34 11.98
CA LEU A 126 26.61 -2.34 12.19
C LEU A 126 25.85 -2.67 10.90
N TYR A 127 25.57 -1.67 10.06
CA TYR A 127 24.79 -1.86 8.83
C TYR A 127 25.64 -1.85 7.56
N SER A 128 26.97 -1.75 7.65
CA SER A 128 27.86 -1.55 6.48
C SER A 128 27.65 -2.58 5.37
N ASN A 129 27.35 -3.83 5.73
CA ASN A 129 27.19 -4.94 4.79
C ASN A 129 25.76 -5.03 4.23
N VAL A 130 24.77 -4.44 4.90
CA VAL A 130 23.35 -4.58 4.56
C VAL A 130 22.71 -3.29 4.06
N VAL A 131 23.35 -2.13 4.27
CA VAL A 131 22.77 -0.82 3.98
C VAL A 131 22.48 -0.56 2.51
N ARG A 132 23.15 -1.28 1.61
CA ARG A 132 22.95 -1.22 0.15
C ARG A 132 22.03 -2.34 -0.38
N VAL A 133 21.71 -3.33 0.44
CA VAL A 133 20.95 -4.53 0.05
C VAL A 133 19.54 -4.50 0.61
N ILE A 134 19.40 -4.04 1.87
CA ILE A 134 18.13 -3.98 2.57
C ILE A 134 17.49 -2.61 2.40
N HIS A 135 16.17 -2.59 2.23
CA HIS A 135 15.38 -1.38 2.09
C HIS A 135 15.59 -0.41 3.27
N LYS A 136 15.84 0.87 2.97
CA LYS A 136 16.17 1.91 3.97
C LYS A 136 15.15 1.99 5.10
N PHE A 137 13.86 1.86 4.79
CA PHE A 137 12.79 1.90 5.79
C PHE A 137 12.94 0.78 6.83
N ALA A 138 13.25 -0.45 6.41
CA ALA A 138 13.40 -1.58 7.33
C ALA A 138 14.58 -1.36 8.28
N LEU A 139 15.71 -0.89 7.76
CA LEU A 139 16.89 -0.57 8.56
C LEU A 139 16.64 0.58 9.54
N LEU A 140 15.90 1.62 9.12
CA LEU A 140 15.51 2.72 10.01
C LEU A 140 14.57 2.25 11.12
N GLN A 141 13.66 1.31 10.82
CA GLN A 141 12.81 0.71 11.84
C GLN A 141 13.64 -0.08 12.85
N CYS A 142 14.58 -0.93 12.38
CA CYS A 142 15.49 -1.66 13.27
C CYS A 142 16.30 -0.72 14.18
N GLU A 143 16.82 0.37 13.62
CA GLU A 143 17.56 1.38 14.38
C GLU A 143 16.68 2.11 15.41
N SER A 144 15.39 2.33 15.09
CA SER A 144 14.40 2.88 16.00
C SER A 144 14.11 1.93 17.17
N GLU A 145 13.86 0.66 16.88
CA GLU A 145 13.63 -0.38 17.89
C GLU A 145 14.83 -0.56 18.82
N ARG A 146 16.05 -0.56 18.26
CA ARG A 146 17.29 -0.66 19.04
C ARG A 146 17.46 0.46 20.07
N LYS A 147 16.98 1.67 19.77
CA LYS A 147 17.07 2.83 20.65
C LYS A 147 16.03 2.83 21.77
N LYS A 148 15.02 1.94 21.70
CA LYS A 148 14.08 1.79 22.80
C LYS A 148 14.84 1.24 24.01
N PRO A 149 14.68 1.85 25.20
CA PRO A 149 15.28 1.28 26.40
C PRO A 149 14.72 -0.13 26.59
N VAL A 150 15.60 -1.06 26.94
CA VAL A 150 15.17 -2.41 27.36
C VAL A 150 14.32 -2.21 28.61
N VAL A 151 13.01 -2.44 28.47
CA VAL A 151 12.11 -2.53 29.61
C VAL A 151 12.54 -3.79 30.36
N GLN A 152 13.23 -3.61 31.49
CA GLN A 152 13.47 -4.70 32.43
C GLN A 152 12.12 -5.02 33.08
N GLU A 153 11.61 -6.24 32.84
CA GLU A 153 10.48 -6.82 33.57
C GLU A 153 10.80 -7.02 35.05
#